data_AF-A0A2E6W6I9-F1
#
_entry.id   AF-A0A2E6W6I9-F1
#
_cell.length_a   1.000
_cell.length_b   1.000
_cell.length_c   1.000
_cell.angle_alpha   90.00
_cell.angle_beta   90.00
_cell.angle_gamma   90.00
#
_symmetry.space_group_name_H-M   'P 1'
#
loop_
_entity.id
_entity.type
_entity.pdbx_description
1 polymer ?
#
loop_
_entity_poly.entity_id
_entity_poly.type
_entity_poly.pdbx_seq_one_letter_code
_entity_poly.pdbx_strand_id
1 'polypeptide(L)'
;MIFFTGVPGSRWSGIAREIKSSGQYDCTDRAPHRIYTHNDFAGHQEAYFGTGMEFPPILDPLNLTAPFSGTGCKLLMSHEWPYYFEDIKTRYPMAWIQLVYRPDWASFLWWKRAGGFDISYPNYDWYETDYLMTKRIQEQNQLILDFGQKHSVQWQQHSTHSDIFIGTYKP
;
A
#
# COMPACT_ATOMS: atom_id res chain seq x y z
N MET A 1 -8.92 12.06 2.23
CA MET A 1 -8.40 10.78 1.68
C MET A 1 -6.98 10.61 2.18
N ILE A 2 -6.50 9.37 2.26
CA ILE A 2 -5.14 9.05 2.69
C ILE A 2 -4.51 8.20 1.59
N PHE A 3 -3.34 8.62 1.09
CA PHE A 3 -2.51 7.78 0.23
C PHE A 3 -1.71 6.85 1.13
N PHE A 4 -1.93 5.56 1.00
CA PHE A 4 -1.35 4.53 1.86
C PHE A 4 -0.44 3.63 1.03
N THR A 5 0.80 3.48 1.46
CA THR A 5 1.81 2.73 0.70
C THR A 5 2.71 1.93 1.62
N GLY A 6 3.17 0.80 1.10
CA GLY A 6 4.29 0.01 1.59
C GLY A 6 4.78 -0.85 0.44
N VAL A 7 5.95 -1.47 0.54
CA VAL A 7 6.47 -2.36 -0.51
C VAL A 7 5.72 -3.71 -0.56
N PRO A 8 5.78 -4.48 -1.65
CA PRO A 8 5.31 -5.87 -1.65
C PRO A 8 5.88 -6.66 -0.47
N GLY A 9 5.02 -7.37 0.25
CA GLY A 9 5.42 -8.15 1.44
C GLY A 9 5.72 -7.34 2.71
N SER A 10 5.49 -6.02 2.72
CA SER A 10 5.61 -5.16 3.91
C SER A 10 4.54 -5.43 4.99
N ARG A 11 3.57 -6.31 4.72
CA ARG A 11 2.37 -6.56 5.54
C ARG A 11 1.39 -5.38 5.65
N TRP A 12 1.56 -4.36 4.80
CA TRP A 12 0.71 -3.17 4.76
C TRP A 12 -0.80 -3.47 4.60
N SER A 13 -1.21 -4.57 3.95
CA SER A 13 -2.63 -4.96 3.85
C SER A 13 -3.24 -5.35 5.20
N GLY A 14 -2.48 -6.02 6.07
CA GLY A 14 -2.89 -6.30 7.45
C GLY A 14 -3.07 -5.00 8.25
N ILE A 15 -2.11 -4.09 8.13
CA ILE A 15 -2.14 -2.77 8.77
C ILE A 15 -3.33 -1.94 8.25
N ALA A 16 -3.61 -1.98 6.94
CA ALA A 16 -4.76 -1.30 6.36
C ALA A 16 -6.08 -1.80 6.96
N ARG A 17 -6.20 -3.10 7.23
CA ARG A 17 -7.38 -3.68 7.89
C ARG A 17 -7.51 -3.22 9.33
N GLU A 18 -6.41 -3.17 10.08
CA GLU A 18 -6.38 -2.63 11.44
C GLU A 18 -6.83 -1.15 11.45
N ILE A 19 -6.30 -0.34 10.53
CA ILE A 19 -6.70 1.07 10.38
C ILE A 19 -8.20 1.20 10.06
N LYS A 20 -8.68 0.43 9.08
CA LYS A 20 -10.09 0.42 8.66
C LYS A 20 -11.04 -0.10 9.75
N SER A 21 -10.55 -0.87 10.73
CA SER A 21 -11.36 -1.39 11.85
C SER A 21 -11.89 -0.30 12.80
N SER A 22 -11.35 0.93 12.73
CA SER A 22 -11.79 2.08 13.53
C SER A 22 -13.21 2.58 13.22
N GLY A 23 -13.83 2.14 12.12
CA GLY A 23 -15.17 2.56 11.68
C GLY A 23 -15.21 3.93 10.98
N GLN A 24 -14.07 4.62 10.84
CA GLN A 24 -13.99 5.93 10.19
C GLN A 24 -13.73 5.85 8.68
N TYR A 25 -13.43 4.66 8.17
CA TYR A 25 -13.00 4.45 6.79
C TYR A 25 -14.10 3.88 5.92
N ASP A 26 -14.16 4.36 4.68
CA ASP A 26 -14.98 3.78 3.65
C ASP A 26 -14.38 2.42 3.23
N CYS A 27 -15.13 1.34 3.45
CA CYS A 27 -14.75 -0.03 3.13
C CYS A 27 -15.51 -0.61 1.93
N THR A 28 -16.23 0.24 1.18
CA THR A 28 -16.97 -0.18 -0.04
C THR A 28 -16.06 -0.54 -1.21
N ASP A 29 -14.75 -0.32 -1.07
CA ASP A 29 -13.72 -0.80 -1.98
C ASP A 29 -13.49 -2.31 -1.92
N ARG A 30 -14.15 -3.02 -0.99
CA ARG A 30 -14.12 -4.48 -0.92
C ARG A 30 -15.13 -5.08 -1.89
N ALA A 31 -14.68 -6.06 -2.68
CA ALA A 31 -15.52 -6.76 -3.63
C ALA A 31 -15.15 -8.25 -3.73
N PRO A 32 -16.09 -9.16 -4.07
CA PRO A 32 -15.83 -10.60 -4.14
C PRO A 32 -14.67 -10.99 -5.07
N HIS A 33 -14.47 -10.27 -6.18
CA HIS A 33 -13.38 -10.54 -7.13
C HIS A 33 -12.00 -10.07 -6.65
N ARG A 34 -11.94 -9.28 -5.57
CA ARG A 34 -10.70 -8.79 -4.94
C ARG A 34 -10.27 -9.66 -3.76
N ILE A 35 -10.94 -10.78 -3.52
CA ILE A 35 -10.65 -11.67 -2.40
C ILE A 35 -9.58 -12.67 -2.81
N TYR A 36 -8.44 -12.60 -2.15
CA TYR A 36 -7.44 -13.66 -2.13
C TYR A 36 -7.25 -14.13 -0.69
N THR A 37 -7.34 -15.42 -0.46
CA THR A 37 -7.10 -16.06 0.84
C THR A 37 -5.95 -17.04 0.71
N HIS A 38 -4.95 -16.93 1.58
CA HIS A 38 -3.79 -17.82 1.58
C HIS A 38 -3.64 -18.48 2.94
N ASN A 39 -3.93 -19.78 3.02
CA ASN A 39 -3.86 -20.56 4.26
C ASN A 39 -4.59 -19.85 5.44
N ASP A 40 -3.97 -19.80 6.62
CA ASP A 40 -4.48 -19.15 7.83
C ASP A 40 -4.46 -17.61 7.79
N PHE A 41 -4.00 -17.01 6.69
CA PHE A 41 -3.91 -15.56 6.57
C PHE A 41 -5.13 -15.02 5.84
N ALA A 42 -5.88 -14.15 6.52
CA ALA A 42 -6.90 -13.35 5.87
C ALA A 42 -6.17 -12.41 4.88
N GLY A 43 -6.26 -12.74 3.60
CA GLY A 43 -5.45 -12.12 2.55
C GLY A 43 -6.01 -10.79 2.07
N HIS A 44 -5.90 -10.53 0.77
CA HIS A 44 -6.25 -9.24 0.17
C HIS A 44 -7.76 -9.14 -0.07
N GLN A 45 -8.36 -7.99 0.24
CA GLN A 45 -9.79 -7.75 0.03
C GLN A 45 -10.10 -6.33 -0.49
N GLU A 46 -9.17 -5.39 -0.33
CA GLU A 46 -9.29 -3.98 -0.68
C GLU A 46 -9.02 -3.71 -2.17
N ALA A 47 -9.32 -2.49 -2.63
CA ALA A 47 -8.88 -2.05 -3.96
C ALA A 47 -7.41 -1.60 -3.94
N TYR A 48 -6.63 -2.11 -4.88
CA TYR A 48 -5.22 -1.73 -5.09
C TYR A 48 -5.11 -0.91 -6.38
N PHE A 49 -4.36 0.19 -6.31
CA PHE A 49 -3.98 0.99 -7.45
C PHE A 49 -2.59 0.59 -7.92
N GLY A 50 -2.36 0.55 -9.23
CA GLY A 50 -1.05 0.23 -9.79
C GLY A 50 -1.09 -0.26 -11.23
N THR A 51 0.09 -0.41 -11.81
CA THR A 51 0.31 -0.96 -13.14
C THR A 51 -0.23 -2.39 -13.19
N GLY A 52 -1.17 -2.65 -14.11
CA GLY A 52 -1.85 -3.95 -14.22
C GLY A 52 -2.99 -4.18 -13.22
N MET A 53 -3.28 -3.22 -12.33
CA MET A 53 -4.43 -3.30 -11.42
C MET A 53 -5.72 -2.83 -12.10
N GLU A 54 -6.86 -3.10 -11.45
CA GLU A 54 -8.18 -2.57 -11.85
C GLU A 54 -8.19 -1.04 -11.95
N PHE A 55 -7.42 -0.37 -11.09
CA PHE A 55 -7.26 1.08 -11.07
C PHE A 55 -5.79 1.44 -11.31
N PRO A 56 -5.45 2.14 -12.40
CA PRO A 56 -4.06 2.56 -12.65
C PRO A 56 -3.61 3.61 -11.61
N PRO A 57 -2.29 3.85 -11.46
CA PRO A 57 -1.74 4.79 -10.49
C PRO A 57 -1.86 6.26 -10.98
N ILE A 58 -3.07 6.65 -11.38
CA ILE A 58 -3.38 7.97 -11.94
C ILE A 58 -4.07 8.82 -10.88
N LEU A 59 -3.57 10.04 -10.68
CA LEU A 59 -4.05 11.00 -9.70
C LEU A 59 -5.32 11.77 -10.15
N ASP A 60 -6.16 11.16 -10.97
CA ASP A 60 -7.47 11.69 -11.37
C ASP A 60 -8.51 11.42 -10.26
N PRO A 61 -9.24 12.43 -9.75
CA PRO A 61 -10.27 12.23 -8.75
C PRO A 61 -11.31 11.16 -9.10
N LEU A 62 -11.70 11.03 -10.37
CA LEU A 62 -12.63 9.99 -10.83
C LEU A 62 -12.02 8.60 -10.66
N ASN A 63 -10.74 8.43 -11.01
CA ASN A 63 -10.02 7.17 -10.79
C ASN A 63 -9.87 6.86 -9.30
N LEU A 64 -9.41 7.82 -8.49
CA LEU A 64 -9.15 7.63 -7.07
C LEU A 64 -10.42 7.34 -6.25
N THR A 65 -11.58 7.79 -6.71
CA THR A 65 -12.86 7.57 -6.02
C THR A 65 -13.68 6.43 -6.60
N ALA A 66 -13.37 5.93 -7.80
CA ALA A 66 -14.10 4.84 -8.46
C ALA A 66 -14.32 3.58 -7.60
N PRO A 67 -13.38 3.12 -6.75
CA PRO A 67 -13.63 1.94 -5.92
C PRO A 67 -14.65 2.15 -4.80
N PHE A 68 -15.01 3.40 -4.49
CA PHE A 68 -15.70 3.77 -3.27
C PHE A 68 -17.09 4.34 -3.57
N SER A 69 -18.11 3.84 -2.89
CA SER A 69 -19.50 4.32 -2.96
C SER A 69 -20.06 4.77 -1.61
N GLY A 70 -19.29 4.58 -0.53
CA GLY A 70 -19.71 4.84 0.84
C GLY A 70 -19.30 6.21 1.38
N THR A 71 -19.50 6.34 2.69
CA THR A 71 -19.09 7.51 3.48
C THR A 71 -17.83 7.18 4.29
N GLY A 72 -17.05 8.21 4.63
CA GLY A 72 -15.87 8.07 5.46
C GLY A 72 -14.56 8.31 4.71
N CYS A 73 -13.45 8.09 5.40
CA CYS A 73 -12.13 8.33 4.85
C CYS A 73 -11.75 7.24 3.83
N LYS A 74 -11.34 7.65 2.62
CA LYS A 74 -10.85 6.75 1.58
C LYS A 74 -9.36 6.48 1.78
N LEU A 75 -9.00 5.21 1.96
CA LEU A 75 -7.62 4.74 2.06
C LEU A 75 -7.19 4.23 0.68
N LEU A 76 -6.39 5.02 -0.04
CA LEU A 76 -5.96 4.75 -1.41
C LEU A 76 -4.68 3.92 -1.36
N MET A 77 -4.77 2.63 -1.69
CA MET A 77 -3.68 1.67 -1.49
C MET A 77 -2.89 1.43 -2.77
N SER A 78 -1.58 1.71 -2.79
CA SER A 78 -0.69 1.32 -3.90
C SER A 78 0.74 1.07 -3.43
N HIS A 79 1.43 0.18 -4.13
CA HIS A 79 2.89 0.03 -4.06
C HIS A 79 3.64 1.13 -4.83
N GLU A 80 2.97 1.82 -5.76
CA GLU A 80 3.57 2.77 -6.70
C GLU A 80 3.44 4.23 -6.26
N TRP A 81 2.69 4.54 -5.19
CA TRP A 81 2.66 5.90 -4.64
C TRP A 81 4.01 6.54 -4.34
N PRO A 82 5.08 5.80 -3.96
CA PRO A 82 6.39 6.40 -3.78
C PRO A 82 6.94 7.10 -5.03
N TYR A 83 6.54 6.68 -6.23
CA TYR A 83 6.92 7.35 -7.48
C TYR A 83 6.18 8.69 -7.69
N TYR A 84 5.09 8.94 -6.96
CA TYR A 84 4.18 10.07 -7.19
C TYR A 84 4.04 11.00 -5.98
N PHE A 85 4.87 10.87 -4.93
CA PHE A 85 4.68 11.65 -3.70
C PHE A 85 4.64 13.17 -3.93
N GLU A 86 5.48 13.71 -4.80
CA GLU A 86 5.47 15.16 -5.10
C GLU A 86 4.22 15.58 -5.89
N ASP A 87 3.75 14.75 -6.82
CA ASP A 87 2.52 15.01 -7.56
C ASP A 87 1.29 14.92 -6.64
N ILE A 88 1.28 13.95 -5.71
CA ILE A 88 0.24 13.80 -4.68
C ILE A 88 0.17 15.08 -3.84
N LYS A 89 1.30 15.58 -3.34
CA LYS A 89 1.34 16.82 -2.56
C LYS A 89 0.87 18.03 -3.36
N THR A 90 1.21 18.08 -4.64
CA THR A 90 0.83 19.20 -5.52
C THR A 90 -0.67 19.20 -5.83
N ARG A 91 -1.25 18.04 -6.18
CA ARG A 91 -2.67 17.92 -6.53
C ARG A 91 -3.60 17.84 -5.33
N TYR A 92 -3.15 17.22 -4.24
CA TYR A 92 -3.92 16.95 -3.04
C TYR A 92 -3.18 17.45 -1.79
N PRO A 93 -2.96 18.78 -1.66
CA PRO A 93 -2.14 19.35 -0.59
C PRO A 93 -2.70 19.13 0.81
N MET A 94 -3.97 18.70 0.94
CA MET A 94 -4.61 18.37 2.22
C MET A 94 -4.65 16.86 2.50
N ALA A 95 -4.22 16.01 1.55
CA ALA A 95 -4.22 14.56 1.74
C ALA A 95 -3.07 14.14 2.65
N TRP A 96 -3.32 13.16 3.52
CA TRP A 96 -2.26 12.53 4.29
C TRP A 96 -1.57 11.47 3.44
N ILE A 97 -0.28 11.28 3.67
CA ILE A 97 0.49 10.17 3.10
C ILE A 97 0.95 9.30 4.26
N GLN A 98 0.51 8.05 4.28
CA GLN A 98 0.85 7.08 5.31
C GLN A 98 1.75 5.99 4.72
N LEU A 99 2.87 5.79 5.39
CA LEU A 99 4.01 5.02 4.92
C LEU A 99 4.17 3.79 5.81
N VAL A 100 4.28 2.62 5.20
CA VAL A 100 4.68 1.38 5.87
C VAL A 100 6.05 1.00 5.38
N TYR A 101 7.03 1.06 6.28
CA TYR A 101 8.38 0.60 6.03
C TYR A 101 8.61 -0.76 6.68
N ARG A 102 9.22 -1.67 5.91
CA ARG A 102 9.72 -2.96 6.37
C ARG A 102 10.97 -3.33 5.54
N PRO A 103 12.07 -3.80 6.16
CA PRO A 103 13.32 -4.06 5.46
C PRO A 103 13.18 -4.95 4.21
N ASP A 104 13.94 -4.66 3.16
CA ASP A 104 13.76 -5.23 1.81
C ASP A 104 13.70 -6.76 1.81
N TRP A 105 14.68 -7.41 2.45
CA TRP A 105 14.77 -8.87 2.46
C TRP A 105 13.63 -9.51 3.26
N ALA A 106 13.25 -8.90 4.38
CA ALA A 106 12.12 -9.37 5.18
C ALA A 106 10.82 -9.26 4.38
N SER A 107 10.65 -8.17 3.63
CA SER A 107 9.53 -7.92 2.72
C SER A 107 9.48 -8.95 1.59
N PHE A 108 10.58 -9.16 0.87
CA PHE A 108 10.66 -10.15 -0.22
C PHE A 108 10.31 -11.57 0.25
N LEU A 109 10.93 -12.03 1.34
CA LEU A 109 10.66 -13.37 1.89
C LEU A 109 9.20 -13.56 2.29
N TRP A 110 8.58 -12.51 2.85
CA TRP A 110 7.17 -12.58 3.21
C TRP A 110 6.26 -12.56 1.97
N TRP A 111 6.60 -11.78 0.95
CA TRP A 111 5.86 -11.80 -0.31
C TRP A 111 5.88 -13.20 -0.95
N LYS A 112 7.04 -13.86 -1.02
CA LYS A 112 7.14 -15.26 -1.46
C LYS A 112 6.26 -16.19 -0.61
N ARG A 113 6.31 -16.03 0.72
CA ARG A 113 5.51 -16.83 1.66
C ARG A 113 4.00 -16.60 1.51
N ALA A 114 3.58 -15.41 1.10
CA ALA A 114 2.16 -15.06 0.92
C ALA A 114 1.57 -15.56 -0.42
N GLY A 115 2.38 -16.24 -1.24
CA GLY A 115 1.98 -16.81 -2.52
C GLY A 115 2.77 -16.29 -3.72
N GLY A 116 3.57 -15.23 -3.55
CA GLY A 116 4.41 -14.71 -4.63
C GLY A 116 3.59 -14.28 -5.85
N PHE A 117 3.96 -14.81 -7.02
CA PHE A 117 3.23 -14.59 -8.28
C PHE A 117 2.01 -15.51 -8.44
N ASP A 118 1.89 -16.57 -7.65
CA ASP A 118 0.83 -17.59 -7.80
C ASP A 118 -0.51 -17.19 -7.16
N ILE A 119 -0.73 -15.89 -6.96
CA ILE A 119 -1.92 -15.35 -6.30
C ILE A 119 -2.93 -14.84 -7.33
N SER A 120 -4.23 -14.89 -7.00
CA SER A 120 -5.28 -14.35 -7.88
C SER A 120 -5.45 -12.84 -7.77
N TYR A 121 -5.05 -12.25 -6.64
CA TYR A 121 -5.19 -10.83 -6.35
C TYR A 121 -4.28 -10.39 -5.20
N PRO A 122 -3.64 -9.21 -5.25
CA PRO A 122 -3.60 -8.26 -6.38
C PRO A 122 -2.67 -8.73 -7.51
N ASN A 123 -2.66 -8.03 -8.65
CA ASN A 123 -1.83 -8.39 -9.80
C ASN A 123 -0.36 -8.01 -9.56
N TYR A 124 0.56 -8.98 -9.64
CA TYR A 124 2.00 -8.76 -9.49
C TYR A 124 2.79 -8.93 -10.80
N ASP A 125 2.13 -9.09 -11.95
CA ASP A 125 2.79 -9.38 -13.24
C ASP A 125 3.78 -8.29 -13.67
N TRP A 126 3.53 -7.03 -13.28
CA TRP A 126 4.44 -5.91 -13.54
C TRP A 126 5.85 -6.12 -12.96
N TYR A 127 5.98 -6.95 -11.93
CA TYR A 127 7.27 -7.25 -11.31
C TYR A 127 8.03 -8.36 -12.02
N GLU A 128 7.41 -9.11 -12.93
CA GLU A 128 7.93 -10.12 -13.88
C GLU A 128 8.75 -11.30 -13.32
N THR A 129 9.74 -11.04 -12.46
CA THR A 129 10.69 -12.02 -11.93
C THR A 129 11.02 -11.72 -10.47
N ASP A 130 11.51 -12.71 -9.73
CA ASP A 130 11.99 -12.52 -8.35
C ASP A 130 13.11 -11.46 -8.27
N TYR A 131 13.95 -11.37 -9.31
CA TYR A 131 15.00 -10.36 -9.41
C TYR A 131 14.41 -8.94 -9.51
N LEU A 132 13.48 -8.73 -10.44
CA LEU A 132 12.83 -7.44 -10.63
C LEU A 132 11.94 -7.07 -9.43
N MET A 133 11.23 -8.03 -8.83
CA MET A 133 10.54 -7.85 -7.56
C MET A 133 11.46 -7.33 -6.46
N THR A 134 12.62 -7.96 -6.28
CA THR A 134 13.62 -7.51 -5.29
C THR A 134 14.09 -6.08 -5.59
N LYS A 135 14.37 -5.75 -6.85
CA LYS A 135 14.79 -4.40 -7.26
C LYS A 135 13.72 -3.35 -6.98
N ARG A 136 12.46 -3.65 -7.26
CA ARG A 136 11.34 -2.74 -7.00
C ARG A 136 11.08 -2.55 -5.51
N ILE A 137 11.19 -3.60 -4.71
CA ILE A 137 11.12 -3.48 -3.25
C ILE A 137 12.20 -2.51 -2.74
N GLN A 138 13.46 -2.71 -3.16
CA GLN A 138 14.57 -1.84 -2.77
C GLN A 138 14.33 -0.38 -3.17
N GLU A 139 13.94 -0.15 -4.43
CA GLU A 139 13.65 1.18 -4.95
C GLU A 139 12.51 1.87 -4.21
N GLN A 140 11.37 1.18 -4.03
CA GLN A 140 10.19 1.74 -3.36
C GLN A 140 10.45 2.02 -1.88
N ASN A 141 11.19 1.15 -1.18
CA ASN A 141 11.61 1.42 0.20
C ASN A 141 12.56 2.62 0.28
N GLN A 142 13.52 2.74 -0.64
CA GLN A 142 14.40 3.91 -0.70
C GLN A 142 13.58 5.19 -0.87
N LEU A 143 12.62 5.22 -1.80
CA LEU A 143 11.73 6.38 -2.00
C LEU A 143 10.89 6.71 -0.76
N ILE A 144 10.38 5.69 -0.06
CA ILE A 144 9.64 5.85 1.21
C ILE A 144 10.53 6.50 2.28
N LEU A 145 11.77 6.01 2.43
CA LEU A 145 12.72 6.53 3.42
C LEU A 145 13.19 7.94 3.07
N ASP A 146 13.53 8.19 1.81
CA ASP A 146 13.96 9.51 1.31
C ASP A 146 12.86 10.55 1.53
N PHE A 147 11.61 10.20 1.20
CA PHE A 147 10.45 11.05 1.45
C PHE A 147 10.27 11.31 2.95
N GLY A 148 10.36 10.25 3.77
CA GLY A 148 10.29 10.34 5.22
C GLY A 148 11.36 11.27 5.80
N GLN A 149 12.60 11.16 5.33
CA GLN A 149 13.72 12.00 5.74
C GLN A 149 13.50 13.46 5.31
N LYS A 150 13.19 13.69 4.03
CA LYS A 150 12.95 15.02 3.46
C LYS A 150 11.87 15.80 4.21
N HIS A 151 10.85 15.08 4.68
CA HIS A 151 9.71 15.67 5.38
C HIS A 151 9.71 15.46 6.90
N SER A 152 10.82 14.97 7.48
CA SER A 152 10.96 14.74 8.92
C SER A 152 9.81 13.90 9.52
N VAL A 153 9.33 12.92 8.76
CA VAL A 153 8.25 12.01 9.17
C VAL A 153 8.70 11.22 10.39
N GLN A 154 7.86 11.23 11.42
CA GLN A 154 8.09 10.44 12.63
C GLN A 154 7.68 8.99 12.38
N TRP A 155 8.60 8.06 12.69
CA TRP A 155 8.39 6.62 12.53
C TRP A 155 7.99 6.00 13.86
N GLN A 156 6.88 5.28 13.86
CA GLN A 156 6.39 4.51 15.00
C GLN A 156 6.53 3.03 14.68
N GLN A 157 7.19 2.28 15.56
CA GLN A 157 7.27 0.84 15.43
C GLN A 157 5.88 0.22 15.64
N HIS A 158 5.54 -0.78 14.83
CA HIS A 158 4.28 -1.49 14.97
C HIS A 158 4.23 -2.28 16.29
N SER A 159 3.08 -2.27 16.97
CA SER A 159 2.92 -2.85 18.32
C SER A 159 3.18 -4.35 18.38
N THR A 160 2.92 -5.07 17.28
CA THR A 160 3.02 -6.54 17.20
C THR A 160 4.20 -7.02 16.36
N HIS A 161 4.74 -6.16 15.49
CA HIS A 161 5.75 -6.54 14.50
C HIS A 161 6.96 -5.62 14.61
N SER A 162 8.04 -6.13 15.20
CA SER A 162 9.23 -5.33 15.48
C SER A 162 9.99 -4.89 14.22
N ASP A 163 9.74 -5.53 13.08
CA ASP A 163 10.34 -5.22 11.78
C ASP A 163 9.51 -4.23 10.94
N ILE A 164 8.41 -3.70 11.48
CA ILE A 164 7.50 -2.78 10.78
C ILE A 164 7.50 -1.41 11.44
N PHE A 165 7.61 -0.37 10.63
CA PHE A 165 7.55 1.02 11.05
C PHE A 165 6.50 1.77 10.23
N ILE A 166 5.68 2.55 10.90
CA ILE A 166 4.60 3.33 10.30
C ILE A 166 4.94 4.81 10.44
N GLY A 167 4.96 5.52 9.32
CA GLY A 167 5.14 6.96 9.24
C GLY A 167 3.87 7.61 8.73
N THR A 168 3.54 8.81 9.21
CA THR A 168 2.45 9.61 8.64
C THR A 168 2.93 11.02 8.37
N TYR A 169 2.90 11.41 7.09
CA TYR A 169 3.04 12.79 6.67
C TYR A 169 1.66 13.45 6.70
N LYS A 170 1.58 14.53 7.48
CA LYS A 170 0.42 15.42 7.55
C LYS A 170 0.87 16.79 7.02
N PRO A 171 0.21 17.33 5.98
CA PRO A 171 0.47 18.68 5.50
C PRO A 171 0.27 19.76 6.57
#